data_AF-A0A950GAK2-F1
#
_entry.id   AF-A0A950GAK2-F1
#
_cell.length_a   1.000
_cell.length_b   1.000
_cell.length_c   1.000
_cell.angle_alpha   90.00
_cell.angle_beta   90.00
_cell.angle_gamma   90.00
#
_symmetry.space_group_name_H-M   'P 1'
#
loop_
_entity.id
_entity.type
_entity.pdbx_description
1 polymer ?
#
loop_
_entity_poly.entity_id
_entity_poly.type
_entity_poly.pdbx_seq_one_letter_code
_entity_poly.pdbx_strand_id
1 'polypeptide(L)'
;MADQSDVETALASLISTALYPNGVDATSVPGSPCRIYRGWPNPAALDADLAAGRINVTVFPADSGTRNTTRYPLEWNIVTSNAPKLTVSVSGLSATFGGSADAGQLAGLLVDGRTYVYRTQPGDSPELVAANLATLARADQIVQLKNATLWVPGAGHFLARTVSDANALMEIRRQVQNFRITCWCPDPATRDAAASAIDSAMAALSFIALPDATQGRLVFAGSAVFDQSQDAALYRRDLVYSVEYATTQTAIQVAMLFGVGALNTATFIG
;
A
#
# COMPACT_ATOMS: atom_id res chain seq x y z
N MET A 1 -5.31 2.68 -5.64
CA MET A 1 -4.93 4.10 -5.79
C MET A 1 -5.85 4.88 -4.89
N ALA A 2 -5.31 5.56 -3.89
CA ALA A 2 -6.11 6.29 -2.92
C ALA A 2 -7.04 7.29 -3.59
N ASP A 3 -8.33 7.15 -3.33
CA ASP A 3 -9.36 8.13 -3.67
C ASP A 3 -10.03 8.70 -2.43
N GLN A 4 -11.06 9.53 -2.62
CA GLN A 4 -11.80 10.12 -1.51
C GLN A 4 -12.40 9.05 -0.58
N SER A 5 -12.85 7.92 -1.14
CA SER A 5 -13.47 6.85 -0.39
C SER A 5 -12.49 6.11 0.51
N ASP A 6 -11.24 5.97 0.06
CA ASP A 6 -10.13 5.43 0.84
C ASP A 6 -9.80 6.32 2.04
N VAL A 7 -9.76 7.64 1.84
CA VAL A 7 -9.50 8.61 2.91
C VAL A 7 -10.63 8.61 3.95
N GLU A 8 -11.90 8.63 3.51
CA GLU A 8 -13.05 8.52 4.42
C GLU A 8 -13.02 7.23 5.26
N THR A 9 -12.61 6.12 4.65
CA THR A 9 -12.48 4.82 5.33
C THR A 9 -11.36 4.84 6.37
N ALA A 10 -10.20 5.40 6.02
CA ALA A 10 -9.09 5.57 6.95
C ALA A 10 -9.48 6.47 8.14
N LEU A 11 -10.16 7.59 7.88
CA LEU A 11 -10.66 8.49 8.92
C LEU A 11 -11.70 7.81 9.82
N ALA A 12 -12.66 7.08 9.25
CA ALA A 12 -13.66 6.33 10.04
C ALA A 12 -13.01 5.28 10.96
N SER A 13 -11.98 4.59 10.47
CA SER A 13 -11.20 3.63 11.27
C SER A 13 -10.49 4.32 12.44
N LEU A 14 -9.82 5.45 12.20
CA LEU A 14 -9.15 6.22 13.24
C LEU A 14 -10.12 6.75 14.30
N ILE A 15 -11.29 7.24 13.87
CA ILE A 15 -12.36 7.70 14.78
C ILE A 15 -12.87 6.53 15.61
N SER A 16 -13.04 5.34 15.02
CA SER A 16 -13.43 4.14 15.76
C SER A 16 -12.41 3.81 16.85
N THR A 17 -11.10 3.86 16.54
CA THR A 17 -10.05 3.65 17.55
C THR A 17 -10.05 4.75 18.62
N ALA A 18 -10.31 6.01 18.25
CA ALA A 18 -10.37 7.12 19.19
C ALA A 18 -11.53 7.00 20.19
N LEU A 19 -12.71 6.56 19.72
CA LEU A 19 -13.90 6.39 20.56
C LEU A 19 -13.91 5.06 21.32
N TYR A 20 -13.23 4.04 20.78
CA TYR A 20 -13.12 2.70 21.35
C TYR A 20 -11.65 2.25 21.47
N PRO A 21 -10.86 2.87 22.37
CA PRO A 21 -9.44 2.55 22.51
C PRO A 21 -9.19 1.10 22.98
N ASN A 22 -10.16 0.50 23.65
CA ASN A 22 -10.12 -0.88 24.16
C ASN A 22 -10.92 -1.86 23.29
N GLY A 23 -11.26 -1.49 22.05
CA GLY A 23 -12.07 -2.30 21.14
C GLY A 23 -13.57 -1.96 21.20
N VAL A 24 -14.30 -2.29 20.12
CA VAL A 24 -15.70 -1.87 19.91
C VAL A 24 -16.72 -2.51 20.84
N ASP A 25 -16.34 -3.64 21.47
CA ASP A 25 -17.16 -4.32 22.47
C ASP A 25 -16.99 -3.72 23.88
N ALA A 26 -16.02 -2.83 24.07
CA ALA A 26 -15.81 -2.11 25.32
C ALA A 26 -16.65 -0.82 25.38
N THR A 27 -16.73 -0.22 26.57
CA THR A 27 -17.36 1.09 26.75
C THR A 27 -16.62 2.15 25.93
N SER A 28 -17.38 2.96 25.20
CA SER A 28 -16.84 4.09 24.44
C SER A 28 -16.35 5.20 25.38
N VAL A 29 -15.47 6.07 24.88
CA VAL A 29 -14.97 7.23 25.66
C VAL A 29 -16.11 8.14 26.17
N PRO A 30 -17.16 8.45 25.39
CA PRO A 30 -18.29 9.25 25.89
C PRO A 30 -19.26 8.48 26.81
N GLY A 31 -19.07 7.18 27.01
CA GLY A 31 -19.98 6.30 27.76
C GLY A 31 -21.21 5.81 26.97
N SER A 32 -21.60 6.51 25.90
CA SER A 32 -22.71 6.12 25.02
C SER A 32 -22.23 5.34 23.78
N PRO A 33 -22.96 4.32 23.30
CA PRO A 33 -22.60 3.61 22.07
C PRO A 33 -22.46 4.58 20.89
N CYS A 34 -21.36 4.45 20.16
CA CYS A 34 -21.01 5.30 19.03
C CYS A 34 -21.11 4.51 17.73
N ARG A 35 -21.84 5.05 16.76
CA ARG A 35 -21.97 4.49 15.40
C ARG A 35 -21.16 5.36 14.44
N ILE A 36 -20.10 4.79 13.87
CA ILE A 36 -19.18 5.50 12.97
C ILE A 36 -19.40 5.01 11.54
N TYR A 37 -19.61 5.92 10.59
CA TYR A 37 -19.79 5.57 9.19
C TYR A 37 -19.50 6.74 8.24
N ARG A 38 -19.45 6.43 6.96
CA ARG A 38 -19.18 7.36 5.88
C ARG A 38 -20.49 7.93 5.30
N GLY A 39 -20.42 9.15 4.78
CA GLY A 39 -21.54 9.83 4.14
C GLY A 39 -22.47 10.52 5.12
N TRP A 40 -23.61 11.02 4.62
CA TRP A 40 -24.61 11.72 5.42
C TRP A 40 -25.52 10.73 6.16
N PRO A 41 -25.95 11.03 7.40
CA PRO A 41 -26.89 10.18 8.12
C PRO A 41 -28.24 10.07 7.40
N ASN A 42 -28.86 8.88 7.47
CA ASN A 42 -30.28 8.74 7.15
C ASN A 42 -31.10 9.34 8.31
N PRO A 43 -31.97 10.34 8.09
CA PRO A 43 -32.72 11.01 9.16
C PRO A 43 -33.49 10.06 10.08
N ALA A 44 -34.24 9.10 9.52
CA ALA A 44 -35.04 8.18 10.32
C ALA A 44 -34.18 7.26 11.20
N ALA A 45 -33.01 6.86 10.72
CA ALA A 45 -32.07 6.05 11.50
C ALA A 45 -31.35 6.89 12.56
N LEU A 46 -31.01 8.13 12.23
CA LEU A 46 -30.39 9.08 13.15
C LEU A 46 -31.32 9.38 14.32
N ASP A 47 -32.59 9.71 14.07
CA ASP A 47 -33.57 10.02 15.10
C ASP A 47 -33.78 8.83 16.05
N ALA A 48 -33.86 7.61 15.49
CA ALA A 48 -33.97 6.38 16.29
C ALA A 48 -32.73 6.12 17.16
N ASP A 49 -31.53 6.34 16.61
CA ASP A 49 -30.28 6.19 17.35
C ASP A 49 -30.15 7.25 18.46
N LEU A 50 -30.51 8.52 18.19
CA LEU A 50 -30.49 9.60 19.17
C LEU A 50 -31.51 9.37 20.30
N ALA A 51 -32.72 8.91 19.97
CA ALA A 51 -33.74 8.54 20.97
C ALA A 51 -33.28 7.37 21.87
N ALA A 52 -32.43 6.48 21.32
CA ALA A 52 -31.79 5.40 22.08
C ALA A 52 -30.52 5.84 22.84
N GLY A 53 -30.18 7.14 22.83
CA GLY A 53 -29.00 7.69 23.49
C GLY A 53 -27.67 7.39 22.79
N ARG A 54 -27.71 6.96 21.51
CA ARG A 54 -26.51 6.62 20.73
C ARG A 54 -25.95 7.85 20.02
N ILE A 55 -24.63 7.89 19.92
CA ILE A 55 -23.91 8.93 19.20
C ILE A 55 -23.69 8.45 17.78
N ASN A 56 -23.98 9.29 16.78
CA ASN A 56 -23.61 9.03 15.39
C ASN A 56 -22.40 9.89 15.04
N VAL A 57 -21.39 9.31 14.39
CA VAL A 57 -20.25 10.05 13.85
C VAL A 57 -20.13 9.77 12.38
N THR A 58 -20.25 10.83 11.57
CA THR A 58 -20.25 10.73 10.12
C THR A 58 -19.07 11.44 9.50
N VAL A 59 -18.44 10.79 8.53
CA VAL A 59 -17.30 11.33 7.77
C VAL A 59 -17.68 11.52 6.31
N PHE A 60 -17.53 12.74 5.79
CA PHE A 60 -17.83 13.06 4.40
C PHE A 60 -17.00 14.26 3.92
N PRO A 61 -16.78 14.46 2.62
CA PRO A 61 -16.04 15.61 2.10
C PRO A 61 -16.80 16.91 2.40
N ALA A 62 -16.06 17.96 2.76
CA ALA A 62 -16.64 19.30 2.84
C ALA A 62 -16.84 19.87 1.42
N ASP A 63 -17.94 20.62 1.22
CA ASP A 63 -18.42 21.13 -0.09
C ASP A 63 -17.43 22.02 -0.86
N SER A 64 -16.33 22.43 -0.23
CA SER A 64 -15.28 23.22 -0.87
C SER A 64 -13.90 22.75 -0.40
N GLY A 65 -12.99 22.53 -1.36
CA GLY A 65 -11.57 22.47 -1.01
C GLY A 65 -10.72 21.43 -1.72
N THR A 66 -11.17 20.75 -2.77
CA THR A 66 -10.23 19.94 -3.55
C THR A 66 -9.29 20.86 -4.32
N ARG A 67 -8.05 20.98 -3.84
CA ARG A 67 -7.00 21.76 -4.48
C ARG A 67 -5.88 20.84 -4.93
N ASN A 68 -5.57 20.86 -6.22
CA ASN A 68 -4.39 20.19 -6.74
C ASN A 68 -3.12 20.89 -6.21
N THR A 69 -2.24 20.13 -5.57
CA THR A 69 -0.95 20.62 -5.04
C THR A 69 0.25 19.99 -5.75
N THR A 70 0.04 19.25 -6.84
CA THR A 70 1.12 18.66 -7.65
C THR A 70 2.06 19.77 -8.15
N ARG A 71 3.34 19.68 -7.81
CA ARG A 71 4.37 20.69 -8.14
C ARG A 71 5.59 20.13 -8.86
N TYR A 72 5.75 18.80 -8.88
CA TYR A 72 6.98 18.14 -9.33
C TYR A 72 6.72 17.27 -10.56
N PRO A 73 7.75 17.02 -11.39
CA PRO A 73 7.65 16.11 -12.53
C PRO A 73 7.27 14.70 -12.07
N LEU A 74 6.60 13.98 -12.96
CA LEU A 74 6.16 12.61 -12.74
C LEU A 74 7.37 11.68 -12.79
N GLU A 75 7.77 11.13 -11.65
CA GLU A 75 8.89 10.19 -11.53
C GLU A 75 8.43 8.85 -10.94
N TRP A 76 8.93 7.76 -11.53
CA TRP A 76 8.72 6.41 -11.02
C TRP A 76 9.69 6.12 -9.89
N ASN A 77 9.16 5.84 -8.70
CA ASN A 77 9.92 5.44 -7.54
C ASN A 77 9.71 3.96 -7.26
N ILE A 78 10.77 3.21 -6.99
CA ILE A 78 10.68 1.80 -6.58
C ILE A 78 10.19 1.78 -5.13
N VAL A 79 9.00 1.23 -4.90
CA VAL A 79 8.36 1.20 -3.55
C VAL A 79 8.86 0.01 -2.75
N THR A 80 8.97 -1.14 -3.41
CA THR A 80 9.49 -2.37 -2.82
C THR A 80 10.28 -3.14 -3.87
N SER A 81 11.57 -3.34 -3.58
CA SER A 81 12.37 -4.35 -4.26
C SER A 81 12.10 -5.68 -3.53
N ASN A 82 11.13 -6.45 -4.00
CA ASN A 82 10.94 -7.80 -3.46
C ASN A 82 12.18 -8.62 -3.79
N ALA A 83 12.92 -9.10 -2.78
CA ALA A 83 14.04 -10.02 -3.04
C ALA A 83 13.52 -11.30 -3.71
N PRO A 84 14.24 -11.86 -4.70
CA PRO A 84 13.79 -13.07 -5.37
C PRO A 84 13.78 -14.23 -4.36
N LYS A 85 12.65 -14.92 -4.26
CA LYS A 85 12.53 -16.13 -3.43
C LYS A 85 13.17 -17.34 -4.11
N LEU A 86 13.22 -17.34 -5.43
CA LEU A 86 14.02 -18.27 -6.21
C LEU A 86 15.50 -17.90 -6.05
N THR A 87 16.29 -18.85 -5.59
CA THR A 87 17.74 -18.70 -5.40
C THR A 87 18.50 -19.56 -6.40
N VAL A 88 19.75 -19.18 -6.66
CA VAL A 88 20.67 -19.99 -7.44
C VAL A 88 22.03 -20.03 -6.76
N SER A 89 22.62 -21.21 -6.65
CA SER A 89 24.01 -21.40 -6.25
C SER A 89 24.82 -21.94 -7.42
N VAL A 90 26.01 -21.38 -7.63
CA VAL A 90 26.93 -21.81 -8.68
C VAL A 90 28.14 -22.47 -8.05
N SER A 91 28.47 -23.67 -8.52
CA SER A 91 29.68 -24.40 -8.12
C SER A 91 30.35 -24.98 -9.35
N GLY A 92 31.49 -24.39 -9.74
CA GLY A 92 32.14 -24.70 -11.01
C GLY A 92 31.23 -24.36 -12.20
N LEU A 93 30.99 -25.35 -13.07
CA LEU A 93 30.13 -25.22 -14.25
C LEU A 93 28.69 -25.71 -14.00
N SER A 94 28.29 -25.75 -12.72
CA SER A 94 26.96 -26.19 -12.29
C SER A 94 26.19 -25.06 -11.63
N ALA A 95 24.91 -24.93 -11.96
CA ALA A 95 23.95 -24.06 -11.29
C ALA A 95 22.84 -24.89 -10.64
N THR A 96 22.61 -24.71 -9.35
CA THR A 96 21.53 -25.36 -8.60
C THR A 96 20.50 -24.31 -8.18
N PHE A 97 19.25 -24.50 -8.61
CA PHE A 97 18.14 -23.65 -8.24
C PHE A 97 17.45 -24.15 -6.95
N GLY A 98 16.97 -23.24 -6.12
CA GLY A 98 16.28 -23.55 -4.87
C GLY A 98 15.30 -22.45 -4.44
N GLY A 99 14.71 -22.61 -3.26
CA GLY A 99 13.67 -21.70 -2.77
C GLY A 99 12.32 -21.94 -3.46
N SER A 100 11.55 -20.88 -3.70
CA SER A 100 10.23 -20.96 -4.35
C SER A 100 10.18 -20.10 -5.61
N ALA A 101 9.75 -20.69 -6.72
CA ALA A 101 9.55 -19.98 -7.99
C ALA A 101 8.12 -19.39 -8.02
N ASP A 102 8.01 -18.10 -7.70
CA ASP A 102 6.76 -17.35 -7.84
C ASP A 102 6.74 -16.60 -9.17
N ALA A 103 5.55 -16.31 -9.70
CA ALA A 103 5.41 -15.48 -10.90
C ALA A 103 6.07 -14.10 -10.73
N GLY A 104 6.67 -13.57 -11.80
CA GLY A 104 7.40 -12.29 -11.77
C GLY A 104 8.86 -12.40 -11.34
N GLN A 105 9.43 -13.61 -11.33
CA GLN A 105 10.86 -13.85 -11.17
C GLN A 105 11.48 -14.27 -12.52
N LEU A 106 12.77 -14.01 -12.66
CA LEU A 106 13.56 -14.40 -13.82
C LEU A 106 14.74 -15.23 -13.31
N ALA A 107 14.97 -16.35 -13.98
CA ALA A 107 16.15 -17.18 -13.79
C ALA A 107 16.93 -17.23 -15.09
N GLY A 108 18.25 -17.31 -15.02
CA GLY A 108 19.02 -17.45 -16.24
C GLY A 108 20.46 -17.85 -16.05
N LEU A 109 21.03 -18.25 -17.18
CA LEU A 109 22.39 -18.72 -17.35
C LEU A 109 23.07 -17.84 -18.40
N LEU A 110 24.32 -17.49 -18.15
CA LEU A 110 25.22 -16.94 -19.15
C LEU A 110 26.36 -17.95 -19.33
N VAL A 111 26.44 -18.52 -20.53
CA VAL A 111 27.44 -19.52 -20.92
C VAL A 111 28.19 -19.02 -22.14
N ASP A 112 29.49 -18.78 -22.01
CA ASP A 112 30.38 -18.35 -23.11
C ASP A 112 29.83 -17.16 -23.91
N GLY A 113 29.28 -16.17 -23.20
CA GLY A 113 28.73 -14.94 -23.79
C GLY A 113 27.29 -15.07 -24.33
N ARG A 114 26.66 -16.25 -24.25
CA ARG A 114 25.24 -16.45 -24.59
C ARG A 114 24.38 -16.53 -23.35
N THR A 115 23.24 -15.84 -23.37
CA THR A 115 22.30 -15.78 -22.25
C THR A 115 21.05 -16.60 -22.52
N TYR A 116 20.68 -17.46 -21.57
CA TYR A 116 19.41 -18.20 -21.54
C TYR A 116 18.60 -17.70 -20.36
N VAL A 117 17.40 -17.23 -20.62
CA VAL A 117 16.54 -16.60 -19.60
C VAL A 117 15.17 -17.25 -19.62
N TYR A 118 14.66 -17.59 -18.44
CA TYR A 118 13.34 -18.14 -18.24
C TYR A 118 12.59 -17.29 -17.21
N ARG A 119 11.35 -16.92 -17.54
CA ARG A 119 10.45 -16.21 -16.63
C ARG A 119 9.52 -17.19 -15.95
N THR A 120 9.57 -17.21 -14.63
CA THR A 120 8.79 -18.12 -13.79
C THR A 120 7.28 -17.87 -13.97
N GLN A 121 6.53 -18.96 -13.94
CA GLN A 121 5.07 -18.99 -14.03
C GLN A 121 4.45 -19.43 -12.70
N PRO A 122 3.17 -19.12 -12.45
CA PRO A 122 2.47 -19.66 -11.29
C PRO A 122 2.51 -21.20 -11.28
N GLY A 123 2.99 -21.78 -10.18
CA GLY A 123 3.12 -23.23 -10.02
C GLY A 123 4.45 -23.83 -10.48
N ASP A 124 5.40 -23.03 -10.95
CA ASP A 124 6.76 -23.50 -11.20
C ASP A 124 7.43 -23.98 -9.91
N SER A 125 8.24 -25.03 -10.04
CA SER A 125 9.19 -25.47 -9.02
C SER A 125 10.63 -25.17 -9.48
N PRO A 126 11.63 -25.13 -8.58
CA PRO A 126 13.03 -24.98 -8.97
C PRO A 126 13.49 -26.01 -10.02
N GLU A 127 12.97 -27.23 -9.95
CA GLU A 127 13.23 -28.29 -10.93
C GLU A 127 12.65 -27.96 -12.31
N LEU A 128 11.42 -27.43 -12.37
CA LEU A 128 10.80 -26.99 -13.63
C LEU A 128 11.55 -25.81 -14.23
N VAL A 129 11.98 -24.84 -13.41
CA VAL A 129 12.83 -23.73 -13.85
C VAL A 129 14.13 -24.25 -14.45
N ALA A 130 14.81 -25.16 -13.76
CA ALA A 130 16.03 -25.77 -14.25
C ALA A 130 15.80 -26.55 -15.56
N ALA A 131 14.68 -27.28 -15.68
CA ALA A 131 14.33 -28.03 -16.87
C ALA A 131 14.05 -27.12 -18.09
N ASN A 132 13.35 -26.00 -17.88
CA ASN A 132 13.08 -25.03 -18.93
C ASN A 132 14.37 -24.33 -19.39
N LEU A 133 15.24 -23.94 -18.45
CA LEU A 133 16.56 -23.40 -18.78
C LEU A 133 17.45 -24.42 -19.50
N ALA A 134 17.40 -25.70 -19.12
CA ALA A 134 18.13 -26.77 -19.80
C ALA A 134 17.69 -26.87 -21.27
N THR A 135 16.38 -26.81 -21.50
CA THR A 135 15.80 -26.89 -22.84
C THR A 135 16.27 -25.73 -23.72
N LEU A 136 16.30 -24.51 -23.19
CA LEU A 136 16.82 -23.33 -23.90
C LEU A 136 18.32 -23.46 -24.20
N ALA A 137 19.11 -23.84 -23.19
CA ALA A 137 20.57 -23.92 -23.33
C ALA A 137 21.04 -25.06 -24.24
N ARG A 138 20.26 -26.16 -24.33
CA ARG A 138 20.55 -27.31 -25.21
C ARG A 138 20.48 -27.00 -26.70
N ALA A 139 19.94 -25.85 -27.09
CA ALA A 139 20.01 -25.40 -28.47
C ALA A 139 21.45 -25.22 -28.96
N ASP A 140 22.37 -24.86 -28.05
CA ASP A 140 23.73 -24.46 -28.40
C ASP A 140 24.82 -25.13 -27.54
N GLN A 141 24.45 -25.70 -26.38
CA GLN A 141 25.39 -26.21 -25.39
C GLN A 141 25.04 -27.65 -25.00
N ILE A 142 26.05 -28.42 -24.59
CA ILE A 142 25.81 -29.72 -23.97
C ILE A 142 25.41 -29.48 -22.52
N VAL A 143 24.17 -29.79 -22.15
CA VAL A 143 23.66 -29.54 -20.79
C VAL A 143 23.09 -30.81 -20.17
N GLN A 144 23.65 -31.18 -19.03
CA GLN A 144 23.11 -32.22 -18.16
C GLN A 144 22.22 -31.58 -17.10
N LEU A 145 21.07 -32.20 -16.86
CA LEU A 145 20.09 -31.77 -15.87
C LEU A 145 19.87 -32.91 -14.89
N LYS A 146 19.92 -32.62 -13.59
CA LYS A 146 19.55 -33.54 -12.52
C LYS A 146 18.86 -32.75 -11.42
N ASN A 147 17.60 -33.09 -11.12
CA ASN A 147 16.76 -32.33 -10.19
C ASN A 147 16.75 -30.83 -10.59
N ALA A 148 17.02 -29.93 -9.65
CA ALA A 148 17.14 -28.50 -9.88
C ALA A 148 18.57 -28.04 -10.29
N THR A 149 19.48 -28.97 -10.61
CA THR A 149 20.86 -28.67 -10.96
C THR A 149 21.12 -28.87 -12.46
N LEU A 150 21.64 -27.83 -13.09
CA LEU A 150 22.17 -27.85 -14.45
C LEU A 150 23.70 -27.93 -14.40
N TRP A 151 24.30 -28.72 -15.27
CA TRP A 151 25.74 -28.78 -15.49
C TRP A 151 26.05 -28.64 -16.98
N VAL A 152 26.96 -27.72 -17.32
CA VAL A 152 27.37 -27.44 -18.70
C VAL A 152 28.85 -27.80 -18.86
N PRO A 153 29.19 -29.06 -19.19
CA PRO A 153 30.57 -29.47 -19.39
C PRO A 153 31.25 -28.65 -20.49
N GLY A 154 32.48 -28.23 -20.23
CA GLY A 154 33.33 -27.58 -21.23
C GLY A 154 33.06 -26.09 -21.43
N ALA A 155 32.13 -25.48 -20.69
CA ALA A 155 31.95 -24.04 -20.68
C ALA A 155 33.22 -23.32 -20.16
N GLY A 156 33.68 -22.30 -20.88
CA GLY A 156 34.84 -21.48 -20.49
C GLY A 156 34.46 -20.36 -19.52
N HIS A 157 33.23 -19.86 -19.63
CA HIS A 157 32.66 -18.88 -18.73
C HIS A 157 31.20 -19.27 -18.39
N PHE A 158 30.91 -19.44 -17.10
CA PHE A 158 29.61 -19.86 -16.62
C PHE A 158 29.14 -18.98 -15.47
N LEU A 159 27.94 -18.42 -15.61
CA LEU A 159 27.32 -17.58 -14.60
C LEU A 159 25.81 -17.87 -14.56
N ALA A 160 25.24 -17.89 -13.36
CA ALA A 160 23.80 -18.04 -13.17
C ALA A 160 23.29 -16.97 -12.20
N ARG A 161 22.10 -16.44 -12.46
CA ARG A 161 21.46 -15.41 -11.64
C ARG A 161 19.96 -15.65 -11.55
N THR A 162 19.38 -15.14 -10.47
CA THR A 162 17.95 -14.97 -10.31
C THR A 162 17.66 -13.52 -9.92
N VAL A 163 16.61 -12.96 -10.49
CA VAL A 163 16.10 -11.62 -10.13
C VAL A 163 14.58 -11.66 -10.07
N SER A 164 13.99 -10.65 -9.47
CA SER A 164 12.55 -10.45 -9.35
C SER A 164 12.20 -9.08 -9.88
N ASP A 165 11.03 -8.98 -10.49
CA ASP A 165 10.48 -7.69 -10.87
C ASP A 165 10.25 -6.82 -9.63
N ALA A 166 10.36 -5.50 -9.80
CA ALA A 166 10.13 -4.53 -8.75
C ALA A 166 8.81 -3.79 -8.99
N ASN A 167 8.09 -3.48 -7.91
CA ASN A 167 6.94 -2.60 -8.01
C ASN A 167 7.41 -1.15 -7.95
N ALA A 168 7.06 -0.40 -8.99
CA ALA A 168 7.25 1.04 -9.04
C ALA A 168 5.91 1.75 -8.87
N LEU A 169 5.97 2.93 -8.27
CA LEU A 169 4.84 3.81 -8.06
C LEU A 169 5.22 5.21 -8.52
N MET A 170 4.29 5.86 -9.20
CA MET A 170 4.40 7.23 -9.66
C MET A 170 3.22 8.04 -9.13
N GLU A 171 3.51 9.18 -8.53
CA GLU A 171 2.48 10.12 -8.10
C GLU A 171 1.98 10.90 -9.31
N ILE A 172 0.71 10.72 -9.69
CA ILE A 172 0.12 11.40 -10.85
C ILE A 172 -0.56 12.72 -10.49
N ARG A 173 -1.02 12.83 -9.24
CA ARG A 173 -1.69 14.01 -8.73
C ARG A 173 -1.62 14.02 -7.21
N ARG A 174 -1.27 15.15 -6.60
CA ARG A 174 -1.51 15.43 -5.18
C ARG A 174 -2.70 16.34 -5.03
N GLN A 175 -3.56 16.03 -4.08
CA GLN A 175 -4.70 16.87 -3.76
C GLN A 175 -4.84 17.06 -2.27
N VAL A 176 -5.17 18.29 -1.90
CA VAL A 176 -5.68 18.62 -0.58
C VAL A 176 -7.19 18.59 -0.66
N GLN A 177 -7.86 17.95 0.30
CA GLN A 177 -9.31 17.96 0.42
C GLN A 177 -9.70 18.06 1.89
N ASN A 178 -10.72 18.86 2.17
CA ASN A 178 -11.29 18.98 3.50
C ASN A 178 -12.34 17.89 3.72
N PHE A 179 -12.23 17.20 4.86
CA PHE A 179 -13.21 16.23 5.33
C PHE A 179 -13.86 16.76 6.60
N ARG A 180 -15.18 16.68 6.65
CA ARG A 180 -15.97 17.03 7.80
C ARG A 180 -16.31 15.76 8.57
N ILE A 181 -15.97 15.78 9.84
CA ILE A 181 -16.35 14.77 10.83
C ILE A 181 -17.43 15.41 11.69
N THR A 182 -18.63 14.87 11.61
CA THR A 182 -19.78 15.41 12.34
C THR A 182 -20.19 14.45 13.43
N CYS A 183 -20.18 14.92 14.68
CA CYS A 183 -20.76 14.21 15.82
C CYS A 183 -22.21 14.66 15.98
N TRP A 184 -23.14 13.72 15.93
CA TRP A 184 -24.56 13.91 16.20
C TRP A 184 -24.88 13.23 17.53
N CYS A 185 -25.25 14.02 18.52
CA CYS A 185 -25.36 13.57 19.91
C CYS A 185 -26.70 13.97 20.54
N PRO A 186 -27.20 13.16 21.50
CA PRO A 186 -28.47 13.42 22.19
C PRO A 186 -28.38 14.55 23.22
N ASP A 187 -27.18 14.88 23.69
CA ASP A 187 -26.95 15.92 24.71
C ASP A 187 -25.57 16.62 24.52
N PRO A 188 -25.37 17.81 25.13
CA PRO A 188 -24.11 18.55 25.02
C PRO A 188 -22.90 17.83 25.62
N ALA A 189 -23.07 17.05 26.69
CA ALA A 189 -21.96 16.41 27.38
C ALA A 189 -21.38 15.27 26.55
N THR A 190 -22.24 14.43 25.95
CA THR A 190 -21.83 13.37 25.02
C THR A 190 -21.23 13.96 23.74
N ARG A 191 -21.74 15.09 23.24
CA ARG A 191 -21.15 15.85 22.13
C ARG A 191 -19.72 16.28 22.41
N ASP A 192 -19.49 16.93 23.55
CA ASP A 192 -18.18 17.49 23.88
C ASP A 192 -17.17 16.38 24.21
N ALA A 193 -17.60 15.31 24.89
CA ALA A 193 -16.77 14.14 25.14
C ALA A 193 -16.36 13.44 23.83
N ALA A 194 -17.31 13.19 22.91
CA ALA A 194 -17.02 12.55 21.63
C ALA A 194 -16.08 13.39 20.75
N ALA A 195 -16.40 14.68 20.59
CA ALA A 195 -15.59 15.56 19.76
C ALA A 195 -14.19 15.76 20.34
N SER A 196 -14.04 15.90 21.67
CA SER A 196 -12.73 16.03 22.30
C SER A 196 -11.89 14.76 22.17
N ALA A 197 -12.50 13.58 22.29
CA ALA A 197 -11.81 12.30 22.13
C ALA A 197 -11.27 12.15 20.69
N ILE A 198 -12.10 12.47 19.70
CA ILE A 198 -11.71 12.43 18.28
C ILE A 198 -10.61 13.47 18.00
N ASP A 199 -10.81 14.72 18.42
CA ASP A 199 -9.90 15.82 18.12
C ASP A 199 -8.52 15.58 18.72
N SER A 200 -8.44 15.14 19.99
CA SER A 200 -7.16 14.82 20.64
C SER A 200 -6.42 13.67 19.97
N ALA A 201 -7.14 12.60 19.58
CA ALA A 201 -6.54 11.47 18.87
C ALA A 201 -6.03 11.87 17.48
N MET A 202 -6.80 12.68 16.75
CA MET A 202 -6.44 13.11 15.41
C MET A 202 -5.34 14.18 15.41
N ALA A 203 -5.36 15.11 16.36
CA ALA A 203 -4.33 16.13 16.52
C ALA A 203 -2.95 15.55 16.85
N ALA A 204 -2.90 14.35 17.45
CA ALA A 204 -1.66 13.62 17.68
C ALA A 204 -1.03 13.06 16.38
N LEU A 205 -1.80 12.99 15.29
CA LEU A 205 -1.37 12.42 14.01
C LEU A 205 -0.98 13.51 13.02
N SER A 206 0.26 13.48 12.54
CA SER A 206 0.69 14.31 11.40
C SER A 206 0.36 13.66 10.05
N PHE A 207 0.30 12.32 10.03
CA PHE A 207 0.04 11.51 8.85
C PHE A 207 -0.90 10.35 9.18
N ILE A 208 -1.72 9.97 8.21
CA ILE A 208 -2.60 8.80 8.26
C ILE A 208 -2.19 7.81 7.19
N ALA A 209 -2.22 6.51 7.51
CA ALA A 209 -2.01 5.46 6.54
C ALA A 209 -3.26 5.28 5.66
N LEU A 210 -3.07 5.16 4.36
CA LEU A 210 -4.12 4.89 3.39
C LEU A 210 -4.10 3.41 2.97
N PRO A 211 -5.24 2.83 2.53
CA PRO A 211 -5.34 1.43 2.11
C PRO A 211 -4.35 1.02 1.00
N ASP A 212 -3.89 1.97 0.18
CA ASP A 212 -2.91 1.73 -0.89
C ASP A 212 -1.45 1.81 -0.41
N ALA A 213 -1.23 1.74 0.91
CA ALA A 213 0.05 1.86 1.59
C ALA A 213 0.73 3.23 1.47
N THR A 214 0.07 4.22 0.87
CA THR A 214 0.54 5.61 0.91
C THR A 214 0.12 6.31 2.20
N GLN A 215 0.58 7.55 2.39
CA GLN A 215 0.24 8.35 3.55
C GLN A 215 -0.47 9.64 3.14
N GLY A 216 -1.51 9.99 3.87
CA GLY A 216 -2.17 11.29 3.79
C GLY A 216 -1.66 12.20 4.91
N ARG A 217 -1.26 13.44 4.59
CA ARG A 217 -0.93 14.43 5.62
C ARG A 217 -2.21 15.01 6.20
N LEU A 218 -2.34 14.97 7.53
CA LEU A 218 -3.52 15.41 8.24
C LEU A 218 -3.26 16.77 8.90
N VAL A 219 -4.17 17.73 8.73
CA VAL A 219 -4.09 19.07 9.34
C VAL A 219 -5.47 19.49 9.80
N PHE A 220 -5.58 19.97 11.04
CA PHE A 220 -6.82 20.57 11.54
C PHE A 220 -7.12 21.86 10.79
N ALA A 221 -8.34 22.00 10.26
CA ALA A 221 -8.77 23.15 9.47
C ALA A 221 -9.82 24.01 10.19
N GLY A 222 -10.55 23.45 11.15
CA GLY A 222 -11.51 24.21 11.97
C GLY A 222 -12.55 23.32 12.65
N SER A 223 -13.38 23.94 13.49
CA SER A 223 -14.52 23.29 14.12
C SER A 223 -15.70 24.26 14.19
N ALA A 224 -16.91 23.71 14.15
CA ALA A 224 -18.14 24.47 14.35
C ALA A 224 -19.09 23.67 15.26
N VAL A 225 -19.89 24.38 16.05
CA VAL A 225 -20.90 23.79 16.93
C VAL A 225 -22.27 24.29 16.47
N PHE A 226 -23.22 23.36 16.35
CA PHE A 226 -24.58 23.63 15.91
C PHE A 226 -25.57 23.04 16.91
N ASP A 227 -26.15 23.90 17.74
CA ASP A 227 -27.16 23.54 18.74
C ASP A 227 -28.50 24.24 18.46
N GLN A 228 -28.81 24.52 17.20
CA GLN A 228 -30.02 25.25 16.83
C GLN A 228 -31.28 24.36 16.87
N SER A 229 -31.13 23.05 17.05
CA SER A 229 -32.22 22.06 17.08
C SER A 229 -32.30 21.31 18.42
N GLN A 230 -32.14 22.06 19.52
CA GLN A 230 -32.24 21.53 20.89
C GLN A 230 -33.60 20.87 21.18
N ASP A 231 -34.69 21.40 20.60
CA ASP A 231 -36.05 20.86 20.75
C ASP A 231 -36.20 19.43 20.17
N ALA A 232 -35.29 19.02 19.27
CA ALA A 232 -35.23 17.67 18.71
C ALA A 232 -34.16 16.79 19.37
N ALA A 233 -33.60 17.21 20.52
CA ALA A 233 -32.47 16.57 21.20
C ALA A 233 -31.26 16.35 20.26
N LEU A 234 -31.05 17.27 19.31
CA LEU A 234 -29.97 17.19 18.34
C LEU A 234 -28.89 18.22 18.64
N TYR A 235 -27.78 17.74 19.18
CA TYR A 235 -26.58 18.52 19.46
C TYR A 235 -25.48 18.08 18.50
N ARG A 236 -24.91 19.05 17.77
CA ARG A 236 -23.98 18.76 16.68
C ARG A 236 -22.66 19.49 16.85
N ARG A 237 -21.56 18.78 16.63
CA ARG A 237 -20.23 19.36 16.52
C ARG A 237 -19.50 18.83 15.29
N ASP A 238 -19.02 19.76 14.49
CA ASP A 238 -18.25 19.50 13.28
C ASP A 238 -16.77 19.74 13.57
N LEU A 239 -15.94 18.78 13.19
CA LEU A 239 -14.49 18.92 13.10
C LEU A 239 -14.13 18.84 11.62
N VAL A 240 -13.34 19.79 11.12
CA VAL A 240 -12.89 19.82 9.74
C VAL A 240 -11.40 19.56 9.71
N TYR A 241 -11.01 18.50 9.01
CA TYR A 241 -9.63 18.12 8.80
C TYR A 241 -9.29 18.17 7.32
N SER A 242 -8.21 18.86 6.99
CA SER A 242 -7.62 18.86 5.66
C SER A 242 -6.71 17.64 5.54
N VAL A 243 -6.94 16.82 4.50
CA VAL A 243 -6.08 15.70 4.15
C VAL A 243 -5.42 15.98 2.81
N GLU A 244 -4.09 16.00 2.79
CA GLU A 244 -3.29 16.03 1.57
C GLU A 244 -2.85 14.61 1.20
N TYR A 245 -3.29 14.11 0.05
CA TYR A 245 -2.99 12.74 -0.38
C TYR A 245 -2.67 12.66 -1.87
N ALA A 246 -1.88 11.65 -2.21
CA ALA A 246 -1.43 11.39 -3.57
C ALA A 246 -2.34 10.35 -4.25
N THR A 247 -2.76 10.67 -5.47
CA THR A 247 -3.26 9.73 -6.44
C THR A 247 -2.05 9.11 -7.15
N THR A 248 -1.93 7.79 -7.08
CA THR A 248 -0.75 7.03 -7.51
C THR A 248 -1.05 6.03 -8.62
N GLN A 249 -0.14 5.93 -9.59
CA GLN A 249 -0.13 4.87 -10.59
C GLN A 249 0.93 3.85 -10.23
N THR A 250 0.63 2.56 -10.37
CA THR A 250 1.58 1.47 -10.16
C THR A 250 2.00 0.85 -11.49
N ALA A 251 3.25 0.42 -11.58
CA ALA A 251 3.77 -0.33 -12.70
C ALA A 251 4.78 -1.38 -12.22
N ILE A 252 4.87 -2.47 -12.97
CA ILE A 252 5.91 -3.47 -12.77
C ILE A 252 7.14 -3.02 -13.55
N GLN A 253 8.25 -2.79 -12.86
CA GLN A 253 9.55 -2.62 -13.49
C GLN A 253 10.22 -3.99 -13.62
N VAL A 254 10.42 -4.40 -14.88
CA VAL A 254 11.08 -5.67 -15.19
C VAL A 254 12.55 -5.56 -14.83
N ALA A 255 13.06 -6.55 -14.09
CA ALA A 255 14.46 -6.57 -13.70
C ALA A 255 15.39 -6.99 -14.85
N MET A 256 16.53 -6.32 -14.97
CA MET A 256 17.60 -6.74 -15.89
C MET A 256 18.41 -7.87 -15.25
N LEU A 257 18.35 -9.07 -15.84
CA LEU A 257 19.12 -10.23 -15.36
C LEU A 257 20.58 -10.20 -15.85
N PHE A 258 20.78 -9.89 -17.13
CA PHE A 258 22.08 -9.71 -17.77
C PHE A 258 22.05 -8.41 -18.58
N GLY A 259 22.99 -7.51 -18.31
CA GLY A 259 23.15 -6.29 -19.11
C GLY A 259 23.86 -6.60 -20.41
N VAL A 260 23.31 -6.12 -21.53
CA VAL A 260 23.98 -6.15 -22.83
C VAL A 260 24.44 -4.73 -23.16
N GLY A 261 25.74 -4.49 -23.01
CA GLY A 261 26.37 -3.22 -23.29
C GLY A 261 27.88 -3.29 -23.02
N ALA A 262 28.68 -2.63 -23.85
CA ALA A 262 30.08 -2.39 -23.50
C ALA A 262 30.09 -1.37 -22.35
N LEU A 263 30.27 -1.84 -21.12
CA LEU A 263 30.66 -0.95 -20.04
C LEU A 263 32.06 -0.44 -20.38
N ASN A 264 32.21 0.87 -20.58
CA ASN A 264 33.50 1.50 -20.73
C ASN A 264 34.24 1.36 -19.38
N THR A 265 34.86 0.20 -19.17
CA THR A 265 35.43 -0.20 -17.89
C THR A 265 36.89 0.20 -17.92
N ALA A 266 37.21 1.34 -17.30
CA ALA A 266 38.58 1.69 -16.98
C ALA A 266 38.95 0.96 -15.69
N THR A 267 39.55 -0.23 -15.81
CA THR A 267 40.09 -0.95 -14.65
C THR A 267 41.46 -0.36 -14.34
N PHE A 268 41.59 0.37 -13.22
CA PHE A 268 42.91 0.68 -12.67
C PHE A 268 43.49 -0.61 -12.09
N ILE A 269 44.61 -1.07 -12.65
CA ILE A 269 45.43 -2.12 -12.06
C ILE A 269 46.63 -1.40 -11.44
N GLY A 270 46.64 -1.35 -10.10
CA GLY A 270 47.83 -1.07 -9.31
C GLY A 270 48.54 -2.38 -8.98
#